data_AF-A0AA87YNG3-F1
#
_entry.id   AF-A0AA87YNG3-F1
#
_cell.length_a   1.000
_cell.length_b   1.000
_cell.length_c   1.000
_cell.angle_alpha   90.00
_cell.angle_beta   90.00
_cell.angle_gamma   90.00
#
_symmetry.space_group_name_H-M   'P 1'
#
loop_
_entity.id
_entity.type
_entity.pdbx_description
1 polymer ?
#
loop_
_entity_poly.entity_id
_entity_poly.type
_entity_poly.pdbx_seq_one_letter_code
_entity_poly.pdbx_strand_id
1 'polypeptide(L)'
;MAKTLVKYSVVDAFTESPFKGNPAAVCFPEEDRDDQWLQSVAAEFNISQTCYLSRIAESEAHDSPNGSSTSTFPRFRLRWFTPVAE
;
A
#
# COMPACT_ATOMS: atom_id res chain seq x y z
N MET A 1 -10.25 20.07 10.55
CA MET A 1 -9.21 19.53 9.63
C MET A 1 -9.89 19.16 8.33
N ALA A 2 -9.27 19.46 7.18
CA ALA A 2 -9.82 19.04 5.89
C ALA A 2 -9.76 17.51 5.78
N LYS A 3 -10.83 16.87 5.31
CA LYS A 3 -10.85 15.42 5.10
C LYS A 3 -10.17 15.12 3.76
N THR A 4 -8.94 14.60 3.81
CA THR A 4 -8.21 14.18 2.60
C THR A 4 -8.81 12.89 2.07
N LEU A 5 -9.16 12.86 0.78
CA LEU A 5 -9.65 11.67 0.12
C LEU A 5 -8.48 10.71 -0.16
N VAL A 6 -8.73 9.41 -0.05
CA VAL A 6 -7.73 8.37 -0.35
C VAL A 6 -8.17 7.61 -1.58
N LYS A 7 -7.29 7.58 -2.58
CA LYS A 7 -7.49 6.76 -3.78
C LYS A 7 -7.22 5.30 -3.43
N TYR A 8 -8.04 4.41 -3.96
CA TYR A 8 -7.87 2.98 -3.77
C TYR A 8 -8.33 2.20 -5.01
N SER A 9 -7.83 0.98 -5.11
CA SER A 9 -8.32 -0.04 -6.04
C SER A 9 -8.56 -1.34 -5.27
N VAL A 10 -9.58 -2.11 -5.65
CA VAL A 10 -9.73 -3.50 -5.21
C VAL A 10 -9.18 -4.38 -6.33
N VAL A 11 -8.25 -5.27 -5.99
CA VAL A 11 -7.54 -6.13 -6.95
C VAL A 11 -7.81 -7.59 -6.59
N ASP A 12 -8.39 -8.34 -7.53
CA ASP A 12 -8.54 -9.78 -7.44
C ASP A 12 -7.20 -10.46 -7.81
N ALA A 13 -6.41 -10.84 -6.81
CA ALA A 13 -5.11 -11.45 -7.02
C ALA A 13 -5.21 -12.94 -7.39
N PHE A 14 -4.18 -13.45 -8.09
CA PHE A 14 -4.08 -14.85 -8.53
C PHE A 14 -5.20 -15.31 -9.48
N THR A 15 -5.77 -14.37 -10.24
CA THR A 15 -6.76 -14.66 -11.26
C THR A 15 -6.67 -13.67 -12.43
N GLU A 16 -7.19 -14.07 -13.59
CA GLU A 16 -7.39 -13.21 -14.76
C GLU A 16 -8.87 -12.81 -14.93
N SER A 17 -9.76 -13.34 -14.08
CA SER A 17 -11.21 -13.12 -14.17
C SER A 17 -11.71 -12.30 -12.97
N PRO A 18 -12.61 -11.32 -13.19
CA PRO A 18 -13.24 -10.60 -12.08
C PRO A 18 -13.98 -11.54 -11.12
N PHE A 19 -14.01 -11.17 -9.83
CA PHE A 19 -14.72 -11.88 -8.76
C PHE A 19 -14.20 -13.31 -8.50
N LYS A 20 -12.91 -13.55 -8.77
CA LYS A 20 -12.19 -14.79 -8.52
C LYS A 20 -10.89 -14.51 -7.78
N GLY A 21 -10.15 -15.55 -7.41
CA GLY A 21 -8.89 -15.39 -6.72
C GLY A 21 -9.06 -14.83 -5.30
N ASN A 22 -8.15 -13.98 -4.87
CA ASN A 22 -8.15 -13.37 -3.54
C ASN A 22 -8.17 -11.83 -3.64
N PRO A 23 -9.27 -11.15 -3.26
CA PRO A 23 -9.34 -9.70 -3.32
C PRO A 23 -8.43 -9.06 -2.26
N ALA A 24 -7.80 -7.95 -2.64
CA ALA A 24 -7.10 -7.06 -1.72
C ALA A 24 -7.45 -5.60 -2.03
N ALA A 25 -7.69 -4.80 -1.00
CA ALA A 25 -7.78 -3.35 -1.14
C ALA A 25 -6.36 -2.75 -1.19
N VAL A 26 -6.09 -1.89 -2.15
CA VAL A 26 -4.79 -1.24 -2.34
C VAL A 26 -4.99 0.28 -2.30
N CYS A 27 -4.48 0.92 -1.26
CA CYS A 27 -4.68 2.33 -0.94
C CYS A 27 -3.42 3.17 -1.22
N PHE A 28 -3.63 4.39 -1.72
CA PHE A 28 -2.59 5.35 -2.07
C PHE A 28 -2.75 6.64 -1.25
N PRO A 29 -2.41 6.64 0.06
CA PRO A 29 -2.44 7.85 0.87
C PRO A 29 -1.38 8.85 0.38
N GLU A 30 -1.74 10.14 0.32
CA GLU A 30 -0.82 11.22 -0.10
C GLU A 30 0.20 11.60 0.99
N GLU A 31 -0.12 11.28 2.23
CA GLU A 31 0.68 11.55 3.43
C GLU A 31 0.76 10.30 4.29
N ASP A 32 1.83 10.17 5.07
CA ASP A 32 1.97 9.07 6.02
C ASP A 32 0.84 9.11 7.05
N ARG A 33 0.29 7.93 7.35
CA ARG A 33 -0.80 7.74 8.29
C ARG A 33 -0.32 6.88 9.46
N ASP A 34 -0.83 7.19 10.64
CA ASP A 34 -0.56 6.38 11.82
C ASP A 34 -1.26 5.02 11.75
N ASP A 35 -0.79 4.10 12.58
CA ASP A 35 -1.24 2.71 12.62
C ASP A 35 -2.73 2.60 12.96
N GLN A 36 -3.24 3.50 13.80
CA GLN A 36 -4.65 3.50 14.20
C GLN A 36 -5.55 3.83 13.00
N TRP A 37 -5.18 4.84 12.22
CA TRP A 37 -5.88 5.21 11.01
C TRP A 37 -5.82 4.08 9.98
N LEU A 38 -4.63 3.51 9.75
CA LEU A 38 -4.44 2.41 8.80
C LEU A 38 -5.30 1.21 9.19
N GLN A 39 -5.24 0.77 10.45
CA GLN A 39 -6.06 -0.33 10.95
C GLN A 39 -7.56 -0.06 10.81
N SER A 40 -8.00 1.19 11.06
CA SER A 40 -9.43 1.56 10.94
C SER A 40 -9.94 1.47 9.50
N VAL A 41 -9.09 1.81 8.52
CA VAL A 41 -9.43 1.71 7.10
C VAL A 41 -9.44 0.25 6.65
N ALA A 42 -8.50 -0.57 7.13
CA ALA A 42 -8.48 -2.01 6.84
C ALA A 42 -9.74 -2.70 7.39
N ALA A 43 -10.16 -2.30 8.60
CA ALA A 43 -11.41 -2.77 9.21
C ALA A 43 -12.65 -2.33 8.41
N GLU A 44 -12.69 -1.09 7.90
CA GLU A 44 -13.78 -0.58 7.07
C GLU A 44 -13.93 -1.37 5.75
N PHE A 45 -12.82 -1.71 5.08
CA PHE A 45 -12.89 -2.55 3.88
C PHE A 45 -13.37 -3.97 4.19
N ASN A 46 -13.01 -4.51 5.36
CA ASN A 46 -13.37 -5.86 5.80
C ASN A 46 -13.05 -6.96 4.76
N ILE A 47 -11.94 -6.79 4.05
CA ILE A 47 -11.37 -7.76 3.11
C ILE A 47 -10.16 -8.41 3.79
N SER A 48 -9.80 -9.63 3.38
CA SER A 48 -8.67 -10.41 3.92
C SER A 48 -7.40 -9.57 4.14
N GLN A 49 -7.07 -8.68 3.20
CA GLN A 49 -5.88 -7.83 3.22
C GLN A 49 -6.17 -6.43 2.65
N THR A 50 -5.64 -5.42 3.32
CA THR A 50 -5.54 -4.03 2.84
C THR A 50 -4.09 -3.60 2.82
N CYS A 51 -3.62 -3.07 1.69
CA CYS A 51 -2.25 -2.60 1.48
C CYS A 51 -2.22 -1.08 1.37
N TYR A 52 -1.20 -0.46 1.95
CA TYR A 52 -0.94 0.98 1.85
C TYR A 52 0.42 1.23 1.24
N LEU A 53 0.46 2.10 0.23
CA LEU A 53 1.67 2.48 -0.48
C LEU A 53 2.12 3.88 -0.08
N SER A 54 3.37 4.01 0.39
CA SER A 54 4.05 5.31 0.56
C SER A 54 5.29 5.35 -0.33
N ARG A 55 5.46 6.41 -1.13
CA ARG A 55 6.62 6.55 -2.03
C ARG A 55 7.90 6.74 -1.20
N ILE A 56 8.96 6.00 -1.54
CA ILE A 56 10.29 6.18 -0.94
C ILE A 56 11.01 7.29 -1.71
N ALA A 57 11.55 8.28 -1.01
CA ALA A 57 12.28 9.38 -1.64
C ALA A 57 13.63 8.90 -2.21
N GLU A 58 14.09 9.51 -3.31
CA GLU A 58 15.34 9.14 -3.99
C GLU A 58 16.57 9.27 -3.07
N SER A 59 16.55 10.21 -2.13
CA SER A 59 17.61 10.39 -1.12
C SER A 59 17.70 9.26 -0.10
N GLU A 60 16.62 8.51 0.13
CA GLU A 60 16.58 7.35 1.03
C GLU A 60 16.91 6.04 0.29
N ALA A 61 17.07 6.09 -1.03
CA ALA A 61 17.42 4.94 -1.86
C ALA A 61 18.95 4.70 -1.90
N HIS A 62 19.61 4.63 -0.73
CA HIS A 62 21.01 4.20 -0.64
C HIS A 62 21.12 2.68 -0.42
N ASP A 63 22.24 2.13 -0.91
CA ASP A 63 22.73 0.75 -0.80
C ASP A 63 22.13 -0.29 -1.75
N SER A 64 22.53 -0.16 -3.02
CA SER A 64 22.85 -1.35 -3.82
C SER A 64 24.35 -1.63 -3.66
N PRO A 65 24.79 -2.77 -3.09
CA PRO A 65 26.21 -3.04 -2.81
C PRO A 65 27.08 -3.21 -4.07
N ASN A 66 26.47 -3.24 -5.26
CA ASN A 66 27.15 -3.33 -6.55
C ASN A 66 26.89 -2.08 -7.40
N GLY A 67 27.22 -0.88 -6.90
CA GLY A 67 27.60 0.32 -7.69
C GLY A 67 26.84 0.65 -8.98
N SER A 68 25.58 0.21 -9.12
CA SER A 68 24.79 0.35 -10.34
C SER A 68 23.71 1.36 -10.06
N SER A 69 23.88 2.49 -10.74
CA SER A 69 23.02 3.67 -10.91
C SER A 69 21.62 3.59 -10.30
N THR A 70 21.27 4.65 -9.58
CA THR A 70 19.93 5.12 -9.21
C THR A 70 18.81 4.35 -9.94
N SER A 71 18.10 3.48 -9.20
CA SER A 71 16.98 2.72 -9.78
C SER A 71 16.01 3.68 -10.46
N THR A 72 15.82 3.53 -11.77
CA THR A 72 14.93 4.39 -12.58
C THR A 72 13.46 4.18 -12.24
N PHE A 73 13.15 3.18 -11.42
CA PHE A 73 11.79 2.81 -11.05
C PHE A 73 11.40 3.42 -9.70
N PRO A 74 10.18 3.97 -9.58
CA PRO A 74 9.70 4.47 -8.31
C PRO A 74 9.62 3.33 -7.29
N ARG A 75 10.20 3.55 -6.11
CA ARG A 75 10.14 2.60 -4.99
C ARG A 75 9.06 3.01 -4.01
N PHE A 76 8.42 2.01 -3.40
CA PHE A 76 7.35 2.21 -2.42
C PHE A 76 7.61 1.32 -1.21
N ARG A 77 7.28 1.85 -0.02
CA ARG A 77 7.11 1.05 1.18
C ARG A 77 5.67 0.54 1.20
N LEU A 78 5.52 -0.72 1.56
CA LEU A 78 4.23 -1.38 1.69
C LEU A 78 3.97 -1.66 3.15
N ARG A 79 2.74 -1.40 3.59
CA ARG A 79 2.21 -1.87 4.87
C ARG A 79 0.95 -2.67 4.60
N TRP A 80 0.83 -3.84 5.22
CA TRP A 80 -0.27 -4.77 4.99
C TRP A 80 -1.03 -4.95 6.27
N PHE A 81 -2.36 -4.90 6.19
CA PHE A 81 -3.23 -5.06 7.34
C PHE A 81 -4.34 -6.04 7.01
N THR A 82 -4.59 -6.96 7.94
CA THR A 82 -5.91 -7.60 8.09
C THR A 82 -6.91 -6.62 8.73
N PRO A 83 -8.20 -6.96 8.82
CA PRO A 83 -9.16 -6.13 9.54
C PRO A 83 -8.86 -5.90 11.03
N VAL A 84 -7.94 -6.67 11.64
CA VAL A 84 -7.68 -6.63 13.10
C VAL A 84 -6.22 -6.47 13.51
N ALA A 85 -5.27 -6.58 12.57
CA ALA A 85 -3.84 -6.46 12.82
C ALA A 85 -3.07 -6.10 11.54
N GLU A 86 -1.88 -5.51 11.70
CA GLU A 86 -0.84 -5.44 10.66
C GLU A 86 -0.21 -6.83 10.41
#